data_AF-A0A254S5K2-F1
#
_entry.id   AF-A0A254S5K2-F1
#
_cell.length_a   1.000
_cell.length_b   1.000
_cell.length_c   1.000
_cell.angle_alpha   90.00
_cell.angle_beta   90.00
_cell.angle_gamma   90.00
#
_symmetry.space_group_name_H-M   'P 1'
#
loop_
_entity.id
_entity.type
_entity.pdbx_description
1 polymer ?
#
loop_
_entity_poly.entity_id
_entity_poly.type
_entity_poly.pdbx_seq_one_letter_code
_entity_poly.pdbx_strand_id
1 'polypeptide(L)'
;MIPDWKLERFLTGDLPEEEMNKLRELEANDAVFANRVKMLREDNKAILSKLPFETFAANLGTATGTAAKNAPRFTLVKFAVAAMFIFAVAMVAFFAQRETSVMNERVGADVASVGGSQNTQVAFTETQSDTRIKGLDARMEVWKKTSAGIVQLNDLDSVGEGDEIQLRYAVPEKCYGLLFSMDGNGALTLHMGDGVKAIELAPGKMNSLPFAYKLDDAPYFEKFFFVTSPREFAVEENDIDKLLKRSDVKVVGFTLKKAGK
;
A
#
# COMPACT_ATOMS: atom_id res chain seq x y z
N MET A 1 2.02 -39.33 8.11
CA MET A 1 1.35 -38.05 8.32
C MET A 1 1.29 -37.32 6.99
N ILE A 2 0.10 -36.97 6.49
CA ILE A 2 -0.08 -36.27 5.21
C ILE A 2 0.14 -34.77 5.44
N PRO A 3 0.95 -34.10 4.61
CA PRO A 3 1.17 -32.66 4.72
C PRO A 3 -0.08 -31.86 4.33
N ASP A 4 -0.25 -30.70 4.97
CA ASP A 4 -1.49 -29.91 4.92
C ASP A 4 -1.85 -29.43 3.51
N TRP A 5 -0.86 -28.99 2.73
CA TRP A 5 -1.05 -28.60 1.33
C TRP A 5 -1.67 -29.71 0.46
N LYS A 6 -1.37 -30.98 0.78
CA LYS A 6 -1.88 -32.13 0.03
C LYS A 6 -3.31 -32.47 0.45
N LEU A 7 -3.63 -32.24 1.72
CA LEU A 7 -4.98 -32.39 2.26
C LEU A 7 -5.92 -31.31 1.70
N GLU A 8 -5.45 -30.06 1.58
CA GLU A 8 -6.21 -28.98 0.96
C GLU A 8 -6.54 -29.28 -0.50
N ARG A 9 -5.55 -29.72 -1.30
CA ARG A 9 -5.79 -30.12 -2.70
C ARG A 9 -6.70 -31.33 -2.84
N PHE A 10 -6.66 -32.26 -1.89
CA PHE A 10 -7.60 -33.39 -1.85
C PHE A 10 -9.04 -32.91 -1.63
N LEU A 11 -9.24 -31.91 -0.77
CA LEU A 11 -10.56 -31.34 -0.48
C LEU A 11 -11.12 -30.52 -1.64
N THR A 12 -10.27 -29.83 -2.41
CA THR A 12 -10.68 -29.05 -3.59
C THR A 12 -10.83 -29.90 -4.85
N GLY A 13 -10.25 -31.11 -4.88
CA GLY A 13 -10.25 -32.00 -6.04
C GLY A 13 -9.11 -31.74 -7.03
N ASP A 14 -8.11 -30.95 -6.64
CA ASP A 14 -6.98 -30.52 -7.48
C ASP A 14 -5.78 -31.48 -7.41
N LEU A 15 -6.02 -32.76 -7.08
CA LEU A 15 -4.99 -33.80 -7.12
C LEU A 15 -5.19 -34.73 -8.32
N PRO A 16 -4.09 -35.31 -8.86
CA PRO A 16 -4.18 -36.38 -9.85
C PRO A 16 -5.07 -37.53 -9.36
N GLU A 17 -5.81 -38.17 -10.28
CA GLU A 17 -6.81 -39.20 -9.96
C GLU A 17 -6.23 -40.37 -9.15
N GLU A 18 -4.98 -40.77 -9.44
CA GLU A 18 -4.27 -41.80 -8.69
C GLU A 18 -4.05 -41.42 -7.22
N GLU A 19 -3.72 -40.15 -6.95
CA GLU A 19 -3.52 -39.65 -5.59
C GLU A 19 -4.85 -39.47 -4.85
N MET A 20 -5.89 -39.00 -5.55
CA MET A 20 -7.25 -38.91 -5.01
C MET A 20 -7.74 -40.28 -4.53
N ASN A 21 -7.52 -41.34 -5.31
CA ASN A 21 -7.96 -42.68 -4.96
C ASN A 21 -7.20 -43.23 -3.74
N LYS A 22 -5.87 -43.01 -3.67
CA LYS A 22 -5.07 -43.38 -2.49
C LYS A 22 -5.55 -42.71 -1.21
N LEU A 23 -5.92 -41.42 -1.30
CA LEU A 23 -6.41 -40.67 -0.15
C LEU A 23 -7.85 -41.04 0.24
N ARG A 24 -8.71 -41.41 -0.72
CA ARG A 24 -10.04 -41.97 -0.43
C ARG A 24 -9.95 -43.32 0.26
N GLU A 25 -9.03 -44.17 -0.19
CA GLU A 25 -8.76 -45.46 0.46
C GLU A 25 -8.21 -45.26 1.87
N LEU A 26 -7.33 -44.27 2.08
CA LEU A 26 -6.86 -43.91 3.40
C LEU A 26 -7.99 -43.36 4.30
N GLU A 27 -8.89 -42.53 3.75
CA GLU A 27 -10.08 -42.04 4.46
C GLU A 27 -10.99 -43.19 4.91
N ALA A 28 -11.11 -44.26 4.12
CA ALA A 28 -11.91 -45.42 4.48
C ALA A 28 -11.26 -46.30 5.57
N ASN A 29 -9.92 -46.34 5.62
CA ASN A 29 -9.18 -47.26 6.47
C ASN A 29 -8.62 -46.63 7.76
N ASP A 30 -8.49 -45.30 7.83
CA ASP A 30 -7.94 -44.57 8.98
C ASP A 30 -8.98 -43.62 9.59
N ALA A 31 -9.48 -43.99 10.77
CA ALA A 31 -10.47 -43.21 11.52
C ALA A 31 -9.94 -41.83 11.96
N VAL A 32 -8.63 -41.67 12.21
CA VAL A 32 -8.04 -40.38 12.60
C VAL A 32 -8.01 -39.45 11.39
N PHE A 33 -7.58 -39.97 10.24
CA PHE A 33 -7.57 -39.22 9.00
C PHE A 33 -8.99 -38.86 8.54
N ALA A 34 -9.94 -39.79 8.64
CA ALA A 34 -11.35 -39.54 8.33
C ALA A 34 -11.95 -38.42 9.18
N ASN A 35 -11.69 -38.40 10.49
CA ASN A 35 -12.15 -37.33 11.37
C ASN A 35 -11.53 -35.98 10.99
N ARG A 36 -10.24 -35.95 10.64
CA ARG A 36 -9.55 -34.73 10.19
C ARG A 36 -10.16 -34.18 8.90
N VAL A 37 -10.41 -35.05 7.92
CA VAL A 37 -11.06 -34.68 6.65
C VAL A 37 -12.49 -34.16 6.91
N LYS A 38 -13.23 -34.83 7.81
CA LYS A 38 -14.59 -34.43 8.19
C LYS A 38 -14.63 -33.02 8.80
N MET A 39 -13.75 -32.72 9.75
CA MET A 39 -13.67 -31.39 10.36
C MET A 39 -13.43 -30.30 9.31
N LEU A 40 -12.49 -30.52 8.39
CA LEU A 40 -12.20 -29.55 7.32
C LEU A 40 -13.37 -29.36 6.34
N ARG A 41 -14.14 -30.42 6.05
CA ARG A 41 -15.36 -30.29 5.23
C ARG A 41 -16.46 -29.51 5.95
N GLU A 42 -16.59 -29.67 7.26
CA GLU A 42 -17.54 -28.92 8.09
C GLU A 42 -17.17 -27.43 8.16
N ASP A 43 -15.88 -27.12 8.34
CA ASP A 43 -15.36 -25.75 8.30
C ASP A 43 -15.58 -25.08 6.94
N ASN A 44 -15.27 -25.78 5.84
CA ASN A 44 -15.54 -25.29 4.49
C ASN A 44 -17.03 -25.00 4.27
N LYS A 45 -17.91 -25.88 4.75
CA LYS A 45 -19.37 -25.67 4.68
C LYS A 45 -19.79 -24.44 5.50
N ALA A 46 -19.20 -24.21 6.67
CA ALA A 46 -19.48 -23.04 7.49
C ALA A 46 -19.03 -21.74 6.79
N ILE A 47 -17.88 -21.74 6.11
CA ILE A 47 -17.40 -20.62 5.29
C ILE A 47 -18.37 -20.35 4.13
N LEU A 48 -18.72 -21.39 3.37
CA LEU A 48 -19.64 -21.27 2.23
C LEU A 48 -21.04 -20.81 2.65
N SER A 49 -21.51 -21.18 3.85
CA SER A 49 -22.79 -20.68 4.37
C SER A 49 -22.80 -19.18 4.68
N LYS A 50 -21.62 -18.58 4.93
CA LYS A 50 -21.45 -17.13 5.15
C LYS A 50 -21.27 -16.36 3.84
N LEU A 51 -21.02 -17.05 2.73
CA LEU A 51 -20.79 -16.49 1.41
C LEU A 51 -21.90 -16.96 0.44
N PRO A 52 -23.07 -16.30 0.40
CA PRO A 52 -24.13 -16.66 -0.53
C PRO A 52 -23.73 -16.31 -1.98
N PHE A 53 -23.02 -17.22 -2.62
CA PHE A 53 -22.71 -17.20 -4.06
C PHE A 53 -23.97 -17.28 -4.96
N GLU A 54 -25.17 -17.41 -4.38
CA GLU A 54 -26.45 -17.35 -5.08
C GLU A 54 -26.65 -16.01 -5.82
N THR A 55 -26.08 -14.93 -5.29
CA THR A 55 -26.05 -13.61 -5.97
C THR A 55 -25.16 -13.59 -7.22
N PHE A 56 -24.23 -14.53 -7.35
CA PHE A 56 -23.35 -14.66 -8.51
C PHE A 56 -24.03 -15.40 -9.67
N ALA A 57 -24.85 -16.42 -9.37
CA ALA A 57 -25.57 -17.19 -10.39
C ALA A 57 -26.63 -16.36 -11.14
N ALA A 58 -27.27 -15.40 -10.45
CA ALA A 58 -28.22 -14.47 -11.07
C ALA A 58 -27.57 -13.60 -12.18
N ASN A 59 -26.26 -13.35 -12.11
CA ASN A 59 -25.50 -12.61 -13.11
C ASN A 59 -24.86 -13.49 -14.20
N LEU A 60 -24.89 -14.83 -14.06
CA LEU A 60 -24.39 -15.78 -15.05
C LEU A 60 -25.48 -16.25 -16.02
N GLY A 61 -26.75 -16.18 -15.62
CA GLY A 61 -27.90 -16.57 -16.46
C GLY A 61 -28.13 -15.69 -17.71
N THR A 62 -27.49 -14.51 -17.78
CA THR A 62 -27.55 -13.63 -18.96
C THR A 62 -26.42 -13.88 -19.97
N ALA A 63 -25.45 -14.75 -19.67
CA ALA A 63 -24.24 -14.95 -20.48
C ALA A 63 -24.22 -16.28 -21.28
N THR A 64 -25.31 -17.05 -21.31
CA THR A 64 -25.40 -18.28 -22.10
C THR A 64 -26.66 -18.30 -22.96
N GLY A 65 -26.63 -17.61 -24.09
CA GLY A 65 -27.74 -17.63 -25.04
C GLY A 65 -27.62 -16.67 -26.22
N THR A 66 -26.62 -16.87 -27.08
CA THR A 66 -26.66 -16.74 -28.57
C THR A 66 -25.24 -16.55 -29.13
N ALA A 67 -24.62 -17.66 -29.52
CA ALA A 67 -23.62 -17.62 -30.58
C ALA A 67 -24.37 -17.36 -31.90
N ALA A 68 -24.53 -16.08 -32.27
CA ALA A 68 -25.09 -15.66 -33.55
C ALA A 68 -24.22 -14.58 -34.18
N LYS A 69 -23.42 -15.03 -35.16
CA LYS A 69 -22.88 -14.33 -36.33
C LYS A 69 -23.25 -12.84 -36.41
N ASN A 70 -22.35 -11.97 -35.96
CA ASN A 70 -22.10 -10.63 -36.51
C ASN A 70 -20.83 -10.11 -35.84
N ALA A 71 -19.73 -10.02 -36.59
CA ALA A 71 -18.54 -9.32 -36.12
C ALA A 71 -18.84 -7.80 -36.13
N PRO A 72 -18.84 -7.10 -34.98
CA PRO A 72 -18.86 -5.66 -34.97
C PRO A 72 -17.42 -5.16 -35.01
N ARG A 73 -17.17 -4.26 -35.97
CA ARG A 73 -15.92 -3.50 -36.07
C ARG A 73 -15.74 -2.71 -34.77
N PHE A 74 -14.59 -2.87 -34.12
CA PHE A 74 -14.23 -2.07 -32.93
C PHE A 74 -14.08 -0.60 -33.33
N THR A 75 -15.12 0.20 -33.14
CA THR A 75 -14.99 1.65 -33.04
C THR A 75 -14.76 2.02 -31.57
N LEU A 76 -13.53 2.42 -31.30
CA LEU A 76 -13.04 2.91 -30.02
C LEU A 76 -13.72 4.24 -29.68
N VAL A 77 -14.77 4.21 -28.85
CA VAL A 77 -15.38 5.42 -28.28
C VAL A 77 -15.71 5.23 -26.80
N LYS A 78 -14.76 5.70 -25.97
CA LYS A 78 -14.91 6.50 -24.73
C LYS A 78 -15.60 5.88 -23.50
N PHE A 79 -14.77 5.40 -22.57
CA PHE A 79 -14.88 5.76 -21.15
C PHE A 79 -13.66 6.63 -20.77
N ALA A 80 -13.78 7.92 -21.08
CA ALA A 80 -12.87 8.96 -20.57
C ALA A 80 -13.74 10.07 -20.00
N VAL A 81 -14.34 9.81 -18.84
CA VAL A 81 -14.92 10.84 -17.97
C VAL A 81 -13.88 11.11 -16.89
N ALA A 82 -13.00 12.08 -17.17
CA ALA A 82 -12.29 12.93 -16.20
C ALA A 82 -11.16 13.70 -16.92
N ALA A 83 -11.53 14.47 -17.95
CA ALA A 83 -10.63 15.46 -18.56
C ALA A 83 -11.44 16.72 -18.88
N MET A 84 -11.95 17.37 -17.82
CA MET A 84 -12.41 18.76 -17.86
C MET A 84 -12.35 19.34 -16.44
N PHE A 85 -11.17 19.78 -16.04
CA PHE A 85 -10.95 20.93 -15.15
C PHE A 85 -9.50 21.40 -15.33
N ILE A 86 -9.20 21.90 -16.53
CA ILE A 86 -8.09 22.84 -16.73
C ILE A 86 -8.69 24.00 -17.51
N PHE A 87 -9.01 25.09 -16.80
CA PHE A 87 -8.70 26.48 -17.16
C PHE A 87 -9.44 27.43 -16.21
N ALA A 88 -8.81 27.79 -15.11
CA ALA A 88 -8.89 29.13 -14.54
C ALA A 88 -7.71 29.33 -13.58
N VAL A 89 -6.89 30.35 -13.88
CA VAL A 89 -5.74 30.87 -13.09
C VAL A 89 -4.47 30.01 -13.21
N ALA A 90 -3.32 30.42 -13.75
CA ALA A 90 -2.84 31.66 -14.40
C ALA A 90 -1.57 31.22 -15.18
N MET A 91 -1.35 31.53 -16.45
CA MET A 91 -0.97 32.84 -17.00
C MET A 91 -0.27 33.83 -16.05
N VAL A 92 0.62 33.36 -15.16
CA VAL A 92 1.73 34.18 -14.59
C VAL A 92 2.91 33.26 -14.26
N ALA A 93 3.64 32.77 -15.26
CA ALA A 93 4.96 32.16 -15.03
C ALA A 93 5.91 32.28 -16.23
N PHE A 94 5.63 33.19 -17.18
CA PHE A 94 6.47 33.44 -18.35
C PHE A 94 7.38 34.69 -18.18
N PHE A 95 7.55 35.20 -16.96
CA PHE A 95 8.30 36.43 -16.69
C PHE A 95 9.35 36.32 -15.56
N ALA A 96 9.95 35.15 -15.35
CA ALA A 96 11.04 34.99 -14.36
C ALA A 96 12.33 34.35 -14.90
N GLN A 97 12.48 34.21 -16.22
CA GLN A 97 13.81 33.99 -16.82
C GLN A 97 14.45 35.33 -17.15
N ARG A 98 15.09 35.94 -16.15
CA ARG A 98 16.26 36.82 -16.29
C ARG A 98 16.81 37.13 -14.89
N GLU A 99 17.59 36.22 -14.36
CA GLU A 99 18.60 36.57 -13.36
C GLU A 99 19.97 36.50 -14.03
N THR A 100 20.57 37.68 -14.19
CA THR A 100 22.02 37.84 -14.31
C THR A 100 22.41 38.88 -13.27
N SER A 101 23.25 38.45 -12.33
CA SER A 101 24.39 39.12 -11.65
C SER A 101 24.36 40.67 -11.62
N VAL A 102 24.64 41.39 -10.52
CA VAL A 102 25.88 41.39 -9.73
C VAL A 102 25.67 42.26 -8.45
N MET A 103 26.43 41.94 -7.41
CA MET A 103 27.06 42.83 -6.40
C MET A 103 26.27 43.42 -5.20
N ASN A 104 26.58 42.80 -4.05
CA ASN A 104 26.85 43.34 -2.72
C ASN A 104 27.22 44.84 -2.62
N GLU A 105 26.45 45.63 -1.87
CA GLU A 105 26.98 46.56 -0.86
C GLU A 105 25.89 47.05 0.13
N ARG A 106 26.36 47.67 1.20
CA ARG A 106 25.80 47.81 2.56
C ARG A 106 24.72 48.90 2.73
N VAL A 107 24.13 48.88 3.94
CA VAL A 107 23.67 50.00 4.80
C VAL A 107 22.14 50.12 4.99
N GLY A 108 21.71 50.13 6.27
CA GLY A 108 20.68 51.07 6.73
C GLY A 108 19.35 50.51 7.27
N ALA A 109 19.27 50.43 8.59
CA ALA A 109 18.18 50.89 9.48
C ALA A 109 16.69 50.83 9.06
N ASP A 110 15.94 50.14 9.93
CA ASP A 110 14.68 50.55 10.57
C ASP A 110 13.31 50.53 9.84
N VAL A 111 12.33 50.18 10.69
CA VAL A 111 10.91 50.54 10.75
C VAL A 111 9.87 49.55 10.21
N ALA A 112 8.87 49.39 11.09
CA ALA A 112 7.77 48.45 11.16
C ALA A 112 6.63 48.62 10.14
N SER A 113 5.78 47.58 10.12
CA SER A 113 4.31 47.66 10.27
C SER A 113 3.45 47.11 9.11
N VAL A 114 2.76 46.00 9.45
CA VAL A 114 1.35 45.67 9.14
C VAL A 114 0.95 45.33 7.69
N GLY A 115 0.29 44.18 7.54
CA GLY A 115 -0.60 43.89 6.41
C GLY A 115 -0.70 42.39 6.13
N GLY A 116 -1.75 41.75 6.63
CA GLY A 116 -1.93 40.30 6.56
C GLY A 116 -2.10 39.72 5.15
N SER A 117 -1.61 38.50 4.99
CA SER A 117 -2.16 37.51 4.08
C SER A 117 -1.80 36.13 4.63
N GLN A 118 -2.76 35.46 5.25
CA GLN A 118 -2.61 34.10 5.74
C GLN A 118 -2.70 33.14 4.54
N ASN A 119 -1.57 32.94 3.87
CA ASN A 119 -1.35 31.67 3.21
C ASN A 119 -0.98 30.69 4.31
N THR A 120 -1.89 29.77 4.65
CA THR A 120 -1.60 28.62 5.50
C THR A 120 -0.66 27.68 4.75
N GLN A 121 0.59 28.10 4.62
CA GLN A 121 1.70 27.21 4.35
C GLN A 121 1.90 26.45 5.66
N VAL A 122 1.56 25.16 5.65
CA VAL A 122 1.87 24.23 6.74
C VAL A 122 3.39 24.13 6.87
N ALA A 123 3.96 25.11 7.57
CA ALA A 123 5.35 25.15 7.95
C ALA A 123 5.54 24.13 9.08
N PHE A 124 6.02 22.95 8.72
CA PHE A 124 6.59 22.04 9.71
C PHE A 124 7.80 22.75 10.34
N THR A 125 7.69 23.12 11.62
CA THR A 125 8.83 23.61 12.39
C THR A 125 9.86 22.48 12.45
N GLU A 126 10.95 22.63 11.72
CA GLU A 126 12.12 21.78 11.83
C GLU A 126 12.74 21.97 13.22
N THR A 127 12.39 21.10 14.17
CA THR A 127 13.23 20.94 15.36
C THR A 127 14.52 20.28 14.92
N GLN A 128 15.54 21.09 14.68
CA GLN A 128 16.91 20.63 14.43
C GLN A 128 17.44 19.96 15.71
N SER A 129 17.34 18.63 15.78
CA SER A 129 18.17 17.83 16.67
C SER A 129 19.29 17.19 15.84
N ASP A 130 20.32 17.99 15.53
CA ASP A 130 21.57 17.49 14.94
C ASP A 130 22.39 16.80 16.05
N THR A 131 21.99 15.59 16.39
CA THR A 131 22.81 14.70 17.22
C THR A 131 22.87 13.36 16.50
N ARG A 132 23.90 13.23 15.65
CA ARG A 132 24.27 11.98 14.99
C ARG A 132 24.78 10.98 16.02
N ILE A 133 23.88 10.19 16.59
CA ILE A 133 24.24 9.00 17.37
C ILE A 133 24.61 7.89 16.37
N LYS A 134 25.82 7.35 16.50
CA LYS A 134 26.30 6.21 15.72
C LYS A 134 25.35 5.02 15.96
N GLY A 135 24.83 4.38 14.89
CA GLY A 135 23.97 3.20 14.99
C GLY A 135 22.47 3.44 14.84
N LEU A 136 22.04 4.49 14.13
CA LEU A 136 20.63 4.65 13.77
C LEU A 136 20.23 3.62 12.70
N ASP A 137 19.10 2.96 12.89
CA ASP A 137 18.44 2.18 11.85
C ASP A 137 17.58 3.08 10.95
N ALA A 138 17.13 2.53 9.82
CA ALA A 138 16.10 3.17 9.01
C ALA A 138 14.85 3.43 9.87
N ARG A 139 14.19 4.56 9.66
CA ARG A 139 13.00 4.96 10.43
C ARG A 139 11.87 5.35 9.49
N MET A 140 10.65 5.06 9.94
CA MET A 140 9.43 5.50 9.30
C MET A 140 8.50 6.07 10.38
N GLU A 141 7.85 7.18 10.07
CA GLU A 141 6.83 7.80 10.91
C GLU A 141 5.54 7.97 10.12
N VAL A 142 4.43 7.79 10.82
CA VAL A 142 3.09 7.90 10.27
C VAL A 142 2.35 8.99 11.02
N TRP A 143 1.82 9.97 10.28
CA TRP A 143 1.15 11.14 10.84
C TRP A 143 -0.25 11.23 10.26
N LYS A 144 -1.25 11.50 11.10
CA LYS A 144 -2.63 11.70 10.70
C LYS A 144 -3.02 13.16 10.80
N LYS A 145 -3.67 13.66 9.76
CA LYS A 145 -4.35 14.96 9.82
C LYS A 145 -5.70 14.79 10.53
N THR A 146 -5.96 15.70 11.43
CA THR A 146 -7.20 15.81 12.20
C THR A 146 -7.76 17.22 12.04
N SER A 147 -9.00 17.44 12.51
CA SER A 147 -9.58 18.79 12.57
C SER A 147 -8.80 19.74 13.48
N ALA A 148 -8.08 19.22 14.47
CA ALA A 148 -7.31 20.00 15.44
C ALA A 148 -5.84 20.21 15.05
N GLY A 149 -5.37 19.62 13.94
CA GLY A 149 -3.97 19.67 13.51
C GLY A 149 -3.44 18.32 13.03
N ILE A 150 -2.14 18.11 13.12
CA ILE A 150 -1.48 16.87 12.69
C ILE A 150 -0.96 16.14 13.93
N VAL A 151 -1.26 14.84 14.04
CA VAL A 151 -0.89 13.99 15.18
C VAL A 151 -0.07 12.82 14.67
N GLN A 152 1.06 12.53 15.32
CA GLN A 152 1.82 11.32 15.03
C GLN A 152 1.08 10.11 15.58
N LEU A 153 0.93 9.08 14.76
CA LEU A 153 0.34 7.81 15.16
C LEU A 153 1.41 6.88 15.71
N ASN A 154 0.99 5.99 16.60
CA ASN A 154 1.75 4.83 17.05
C ASN A 154 1.31 3.57 16.30
N ASP A 155 2.18 2.56 16.32
CA ASP A 155 1.84 1.26 15.76
C ASP A 155 0.57 0.71 16.42
N LEU A 156 -0.32 0.17 15.59
CA LEU A 156 -1.64 -0.36 15.95
C LEU A 156 -2.69 0.67 16.37
N ASP A 157 -2.44 1.97 16.18
CA ASP A 157 -3.45 3.00 16.40
C ASP A 157 -4.65 2.83 15.45
N SER A 158 -5.83 3.22 15.93
CA SER A 158 -7.08 3.11 15.18
C SER A 158 -7.31 4.31 14.27
N VAL A 159 -7.65 4.02 13.02
CA VAL A 159 -7.96 4.98 11.95
C VAL A 159 -9.24 4.58 11.23
N GLY A 160 -9.95 5.55 10.70
CA GLY A 160 -11.17 5.36 9.93
C GLY A 160 -10.95 5.53 8.43
N GLU A 161 -11.95 5.12 7.66
CA GLU A 161 -12.06 5.50 6.26
C GLU A 161 -11.99 7.03 6.12
N GLY A 162 -11.23 7.49 5.13
CA GLY A 162 -11.13 8.90 4.78
C GLY A 162 -10.13 9.71 5.59
N ASP A 163 -9.49 9.12 6.60
CA ASP A 163 -8.37 9.74 7.28
C ASP A 163 -7.22 10.02 6.30
N GLU A 164 -6.61 11.21 6.42
CA GLU A 164 -5.43 11.60 5.63
C GLU A 164 -4.15 11.30 6.41
N ILE A 165 -3.31 10.43 5.84
CA ILE A 165 -2.09 9.90 6.42
C ILE A 165 -0.87 10.43 5.65
N GLN A 166 0.04 11.08 6.36
CA GLN A 166 1.33 11.51 5.85
C GLN A 166 2.42 10.55 6.33
N LEU A 167 3.18 10.01 5.39
CA LEU A 167 4.32 9.14 5.67
C LEU A 167 5.62 9.93 5.59
N ARG A 168 6.54 9.59 6.49
CA ARG A 168 7.89 10.15 6.53
C ARG A 168 8.91 9.04 6.77
N TYR A 169 10.11 9.21 6.23
CA TYR A 169 11.19 8.24 6.37
C TYR A 169 12.56 8.91 6.54
N ALA A 170 13.47 8.21 7.20
CA ALA A 170 14.87 8.61 7.30
C ALA A 170 15.76 7.37 7.17
N VAL A 171 16.90 7.52 6.49
CA VAL A 171 17.91 6.48 6.41
C VAL A 171 19.22 6.96 7.04
N PRO A 172 19.95 6.07 7.74
CA PRO A 172 21.18 6.45 8.45
C PRO A 172 22.39 6.57 7.53
N GLU A 173 22.35 5.89 6.39
CA GLU A 173 23.41 5.84 5.39
C GLU A 173 22.80 5.77 3.99
N LYS A 174 23.65 5.93 2.98
CA LYS A 174 23.26 5.84 1.59
C LYS A 174 22.82 4.41 1.26
N CYS A 175 21.61 4.23 0.74
CA CYS A 175 21.06 2.92 0.44
C CYS A 175 20.00 3.00 -0.67
N TYR A 176 19.39 1.87 -1.03
CA TYR A 176 18.18 1.82 -1.83
C TYR A 176 16.98 1.58 -0.94
N GLY A 177 15.84 2.16 -1.26
CA GLY A 177 14.62 1.94 -0.49
C GLY A 177 13.33 1.99 -1.31
N LEU A 178 12.33 1.33 -0.77
CA LEU A 178 10.99 1.22 -1.30
C LEU A 178 10.00 1.38 -0.15
N LEU A 179 8.92 2.13 -0.36
CA LEU A 179 7.84 2.29 0.61
C LEU A 179 6.53 1.90 -0.04
N PHE A 180 5.84 0.94 0.56
CA PHE A 180 4.53 0.47 0.11
C PHE A 180 3.65 0.11 1.30
N SER A 181 2.36 -0.05 1.05
CA SER A 181 1.43 -0.59 2.02
C SER A 181 0.66 -1.78 1.47
N MET A 182 0.07 -2.54 2.39
CA MET A 182 -0.84 -3.63 2.11
C MET A 182 -2.08 -3.46 2.97
N ASP A 183 -3.23 -3.45 2.34
CA ASP A 183 -4.53 -3.33 3.01
C ASP A 183 -4.99 -4.70 3.58
N GLY A 184 -6.12 -4.72 4.29
CA GLY A 184 -6.70 -5.96 4.80
C GLY A 184 -7.30 -6.88 3.74
N ASN A 185 -7.41 -6.44 2.47
CA ASN A 185 -7.79 -7.29 1.34
C ASN A 185 -6.56 -7.91 0.64
N GLY A 186 -5.34 -7.53 1.06
CA GLY A 186 -4.09 -7.95 0.43
C GLY A 186 -3.68 -7.12 -0.78
N ALA A 187 -4.36 -6.01 -1.07
CA ALA A 187 -3.99 -5.10 -2.16
C ALA A 187 -2.73 -4.31 -1.79
N LEU A 188 -1.73 -4.36 -2.66
CA LEU A 188 -0.47 -3.64 -2.47
C LEU A 188 -0.51 -2.27 -3.14
N THR A 189 -0.20 -1.22 -2.36
CA THR A 189 -0.09 0.16 -2.87
C THR A 189 1.34 0.66 -2.70
N LEU A 190 1.98 1.02 -3.81
CA LEU A 190 3.31 1.62 -3.77
C LEU A 190 3.22 3.12 -3.50
N HIS A 191 3.92 3.57 -2.46
CA HIS A 191 3.98 4.98 -2.05
C HIS A 191 5.26 5.67 -2.51
N MET A 192 6.37 4.93 -2.55
CA MET A 192 7.68 5.44 -2.97
C MET A 192 8.48 4.35 -3.70
N GLY A 193 8.86 4.64 -4.94
CA GLY A 193 9.64 3.77 -5.81
C GLY A 193 9.61 4.29 -7.25
N ASP A 194 10.44 3.70 -8.12
CA ASP A 194 10.31 3.84 -9.57
C ASP A 194 9.52 2.64 -10.10
N GLY A 195 8.19 2.77 -10.04
CA GLY A 195 7.30 1.61 -10.11
C GLY A 195 7.72 0.58 -9.07
N VAL A 196 7.87 -0.68 -9.46
CA VAL A 196 8.24 -1.75 -8.54
C VAL A 196 9.69 -1.70 -8.03
N LYS A 197 10.53 -0.78 -8.53
CA LYS A 197 11.96 -0.72 -8.18
C LYS A 197 12.25 0.25 -7.04
N ALA A 198 13.17 -0.15 -6.17
CA ALA A 198 13.69 0.70 -5.12
C ALA A 198 14.49 1.87 -5.70
N ILE A 199 14.37 3.04 -5.09
CA ILE A 199 15.11 4.25 -5.48
C ILE A 199 16.30 4.48 -4.55
N GLU A 200 17.30 5.20 -5.03
CA GLU A 200 18.46 5.60 -4.23
C GLU A 200 18.05 6.65 -3.18
N LEU A 201 18.45 6.42 -1.93
CA LEU A 201 18.16 7.26 -0.78
C LEU A 201 19.45 7.82 -0.19
N ALA A 202 19.48 9.14 0.00
CA ALA A 202 20.56 9.82 0.69
C ALA A 202 20.32 9.84 2.22
N PRO A 203 21.37 9.70 3.04
CA PRO A 203 21.24 9.85 4.49
C PRO A 203 20.87 11.28 4.87
N GLY A 204 20.15 11.44 5.97
CA GLY A 204 19.83 12.77 6.47
C GLY A 204 18.67 12.81 7.46
N LYS A 205 18.04 13.99 7.50
CA LYS A 205 16.84 14.24 8.31
C LYS A 205 15.62 13.48 7.77
N MET A 206 14.56 13.48 8.55
CA MET A 206 13.28 12.86 8.20
C MET A 206 12.67 13.53 6.96
N ASN A 207 12.55 12.77 5.87
CA ASN A 207 11.94 13.19 4.61
C ASN A 207 10.46 12.86 4.61
N SER A 208 9.63 13.82 4.22
CA SER A 208 8.20 13.58 4.00
C SER A 208 7.97 13.15 2.55
N LEU A 209 7.08 12.19 2.34
CA LEU A 209 6.58 11.91 0.99
C LEU A 209 5.84 13.14 0.44
N PRO A 210 5.85 13.36 -0.90
CA PRO A 210 5.32 14.58 -1.50
C PRO A 210 3.80 14.75 -1.35
N PHE A 211 3.08 13.68 -1.00
CA PHE A 211 1.64 13.68 -0.84
C PHE A 211 1.22 12.90 0.42
N ALA A 212 0.05 13.26 0.94
CA ALA A 212 -0.66 12.48 1.96
C ALA A 212 -1.66 11.53 1.29
N TYR A 213 -1.93 10.40 1.94
CA TYR A 213 -2.79 9.33 1.45
C TYR A 213 -4.10 9.33 2.21
N LYS A 214 -5.21 9.27 1.47
CA LYS A 214 -6.52 9.09 2.07
C LYS A 214 -6.79 7.59 2.21
N LEU A 215 -7.09 7.14 3.43
CA LEU A 215 -7.44 5.74 3.67
C LEU A 215 -8.79 5.41 3.03
N ASP A 216 -8.83 4.23 2.43
CA ASP A 216 -10.04 3.61 1.91
C ASP A 216 -10.81 2.83 2.99
N ASP A 217 -11.91 2.18 2.59
CA ASP A 217 -12.71 1.32 3.46
C ASP A 217 -12.23 -0.15 3.46
N ALA A 218 -10.92 -0.40 3.37
CA ALA A 218 -10.39 -1.74 3.55
C ALA A 218 -10.62 -2.26 4.99
N PRO A 219 -10.87 -3.57 5.18
CA PRO A 219 -11.16 -4.14 6.49
C PRO A 219 -9.89 -4.27 7.35
N TYR A 220 -10.07 -4.43 8.66
CA TYR A 220 -9.06 -4.81 9.66
C TYR A 220 -7.87 -3.87 9.86
N PHE A 221 -7.01 -3.68 8.84
CA PHE A 221 -5.77 -2.94 8.97
C PHE A 221 -5.29 -2.35 7.65
N GLU A 222 -4.36 -1.40 7.78
CA GLU A 222 -3.44 -0.95 6.72
C GLU A 222 -2.02 -1.15 7.25
N LYS A 223 -1.16 -1.88 6.53
CA LYS A 223 0.22 -2.12 6.98
C LYS A 223 1.21 -1.51 6.00
N PHE A 224 2.01 -0.57 6.48
CA PHE A 224 3.09 0.08 5.77
C PHE A 224 4.40 -0.66 5.98
N PHE A 225 5.17 -0.76 4.91
CA PHE A 225 6.51 -1.34 4.89
C PHE A 225 7.46 -0.34 4.27
N PHE A 226 8.48 0.04 5.03
CA PHE A 226 9.64 0.73 4.51
C PHE A 226 10.80 -0.27 4.46
N VAL A 227 11.17 -0.66 3.24
CA VAL A 227 12.21 -1.65 2.98
C VAL A 227 13.45 -0.93 2.47
N THR A 228 14.60 -1.24 3.03
CA THR A 228 15.90 -0.66 2.65
C THR A 228 16.95 -1.74 2.43
N SER A 229 17.92 -1.49 1.56
CA SER A 229 19.00 -2.41 1.22
C SER A 229 20.24 -1.65 0.75
N PRO A 230 21.47 -2.13 0.99
CA PRO A 230 22.66 -1.55 0.38
C PRO A 230 22.74 -1.76 -1.14
N ARG A 231 21.88 -2.60 -1.72
CA ARG A 231 21.83 -2.92 -3.16
C ARG A 231 20.45 -2.66 -3.74
N GLU A 232 20.39 -2.43 -5.05
CA GLU A 232 19.14 -2.33 -5.80
C GLU A 232 18.27 -3.57 -5.61
N PHE A 233 16.96 -3.35 -5.53
CA PHE A 233 15.97 -4.41 -5.47
C PHE A 233 14.65 -3.92 -6.06
N ALA A 234 13.75 -4.86 -6.32
CA ALA A 234 12.38 -4.60 -6.74
C ALA A 234 11.42 -5.45 -5.89
N VAL A 235 10.16 -5.03 -5.81
CA VAL A 235 9.07 -5.82 -5.23
C VAL A 235 8.26 -6.46 -6.34
N GLU A 236 7.98 -7.76 -6.22
CA GLU A 236 7.04 -8.45 -7.07
C GLU A 236 5.85 -8.85 -6.22
N GLU A 237 4.62 -8.58 -6.69
CA GLU A 237 3.38 -8.78 -5.92
C GLU A 237 3.24 -10.20 -5.37
N ASN A 238 3.65 -11.20 -6.15
CA ASN A 238 3.58 -12.61 -5.75
C ASN A 238 4.74 -13.06 -4.83
N ASP A 239 5.76 -12.22 -4.64
CA ASP A 239 7.03 -12.59 -3.99
C ASP A 239 7.42 -11.63 -2.83
N ILE A 240 6.46 -10.85 -2.33
CA ILE A 240 6.65 -9.93 -1.19
C ILE A 240 7.25 -10.67 0.01
N ASP A 241 6.73 -11.84 0.35
CA ASP A 241 7.22 -12.67 1.46
C ASP A 241 8.70 -13.04 1.31
N LYS A 242 9.14 -13.31 0.08
CA LYS A 242 10.55 -13.61 -0.19
C LYS A 242 11.39 -12.36 0.01
N LEU A 243 10.93 -11.21 -0.51
CA LEU A 243 11.61 -9.92 -0.32
C LEU A 243 11.78 -9.61 1.18
N LEU A 244 10.71 -9.71 1.97
CA LEU A 244 10.73 -9.38 3.40
C LEU A 244 11.61 -10.30 4.25
N LYS A 245 11.88 -11.53 3.77
CA LYS A 245 12.74 -12.52 4.45
C LYS A 245 14.20 -12.49 4.00
N ARG A 246 14.55 -11.66 3.01
CA ARG A 246 15.93 -11.55 2.54
C ARG A 246 16.83 -11.00 3.66
N SER A 247 18.00 -11.60 3.83
CA SER A 247 18.96 -11.18 4.85
C SER A 247 19.65 -9.86 4.54
N ASP A 248 19.63 -9.42 3.28
CA ASP A 248 20.25 -8.18 2.84
C ASP A 248 19.30 -6.98 2.86
N VAL A 249 18.03 -7.17 3.25
CA VAL A 249 17.08 -6.07 3.43
C VAL A 249 16.83 -5.79 4.91
N LYS A 250 16.59 -4.54 5.23
CA LYS A 250 16.03 -4.09 6.51
C LYS A 250 14.60 -3.65 6.28
N VAL A 251 13.69 -4.11 7.13
CA VAL A 251 12.25 -3.82 7.03
C VAL A 251 11.81 -3.07 8.27
N VAL A 252 11.19 -1.91 8.08
CA VAL A 252 10.46 -1.17 9.10
C VAL A 252 8.97 -1.32 8.79
N GLY A 253 8.25 -2.00 9.67
CA GLY A 253 6.80 -2.19 9.55
C GLY A 253 6.03 -1.24 10.46
N PHE A 254 4.88 -0.77 10.00
CA PHE A 254 3.95 0.03 10.80
C PHE A 254 2.52 -0.33 10.40
N THR A 255 1.67 -0.64 11.36
CA THR A 255 0.32 -1.16 11.16
C THR A 255 -0.68 -0.19 11.75
N LEU A 256 -1.71 0.17 11.00
CA LEU A 256 -2.88 0.90 11.48
C LEU A 256 -4.07 -0.05 11.55
N LYS A 257 -4.87 0.03 12.61
CA LYS A 257 -6.12 -0.74 12.73
C LYS A 257 -7.28 0.06 12.16
N LYS A 258 -8.13 -0.55 11.35
CA LYS A 258 -9.35 0.09 10.85
C LYS A 258 -10.40 0.05 11.97
N ALA A 259 -10.90 1.21 12.36
CA ALA A 259 -11.89 1.32 13.43
C ALA A 259 -13.24 0.75 12.97
N GLY A 260 -13.83 -0.15 13.77
CA GLY A 260 -15.20 -0.63 13.55
C GLY A 260 -15.38 -1.86 12.65
N LYS A 261 -14.32 -2.60 12.33
CA LYS A 261 -14.36 -3.89 11.62
C LYS A 261 -13.53 -4.95 12.33
#